data_AF-A0A485KLY3-F1
#
_entry.id   AF-A0A485KLY3-F1
#
_cell.length_a   1.000
_cell.length_b   1.000
_cell.length_c   1.000
_cell.angle_alpha   90.00
_cell.angle_beta   90.00
_cell.angle_gamma   90.00
#
_symmetry.space_group_name_H-M   'P 1'
#
loop_
_entity.id
_entity.type
_entity.pdbx_description
1 polymer ?
#
loop_
_entity_poly.entity_id
_entity_poly.type
_entity_poly.pdbx_seq_one_letter_code
_entity_poly.pdbx_strand_id
1 'polypeptide(L)'
;MSFFGLTYLGGQDPFVGVTPLFAFEDDELAAAFDRVTKGKAEIATADFDAYVATLYHCPQGVPPPKEIVDQVRAWFPPGTLPQEQFLTGMWWWKFGGLMLNVGIVALKQHAEESAQNQTDTWAKGCEYKSGLDLRAAKVKHTRMSHAPTEKYPAPLTDSQTLGWVKGPPVKTIPKKSCEETKFASAMIQSGVNYF
;
A
#
# COMPACT_ATOMS: atom_id res chain seq x y z
N MET A 1 12.91 -5.36 -12.39
CA MET A 1 12.98 -6.67 -13.07
C MET A 1 12.44 -7.72 -12.11
N SER A 2 11.32 -8.36 -12.47
CA SER A 2 10.69 -9.42 -11.70
C SER A 2 11.57 -10.69 -11.70
N PHE A 3 11.50 -11.48 -10.63
CA PHE A 3 12.16 -12.78 -10.56
C PHE A 3 11.56 -13.71 -11.64
N PHE A 4 12.28 -13.92 -12.74
CA PHE A 4 11.86 -14.76 -13.87
C PHE A 4 10.46 -14.46 -14.44
N GLY A 5 10.03 -13.19 -14.47
CA GLY A 5 8.69 -12.85 -14.98
C GLY A 5 7.54 -13.21 -14.05
N LEU A 6 7.80 -13.70 -12.83
CA LEU A 6 6.77 -14.03 -11.85
C LEU A 6 6.30 -12.75 -11.14
N THR A 7 5.33 -12.07 -11.75
CA THR A 7 4.69 -10.87 -11.21
C THR A 7 3.37 -11.17 -10.48
N TYR A 8 2.82 -12.38 -10.68
CA TYR A 8 1.60 -12.82 -10.00
C TYR A 8 1.76 -13.05 -8.49
N LEU A 9 2.96 -13.46 -8.04
CA LEU A 9 3.19 -13.94 -6.67
C LEU A 9 3.32 -12.82 -5.62
N GLY A 10 2.75 -11.64 -5.90
CA GLY A 10 2.76 -10.47 -5.04
C GLY A 10 3.72 -9.37 -5.48
N GLY A 11 4.01 -8.44 -4.57
CA GLY A 11 4.97 -7.36 -4.79
C GLY A 11 6.40 -7.88 -4.98
N GLN A 12 7.15 -7.24 -5.88
CA GLN A 12 8.58 -7.50 -6.05
C GLN A 12 9.41 -7.09 -4.82
N ASP A 13 8.88 -6.14 -4.04
CA ASP A 13 9.44 -5.70 -2.77
C ASP A 13 8.44 -6.06 -1.66
N PRO A 14 8.83 -6.81 -0.61
CA PRO A 14 7.93 -7.17 0.48
C PRO A 14 7.33 -5.97 1.23
N PHE A 15 7.91 -4.79 1.07
CA PHE A 15 7.41 -3.55 1.64
C PHE A 15 6.50 -2.76 0.69
N VAL A 16 6.39 -3.18 -0.58
CA VAL A 16 5.54 -2.57 -1.61
C VAL A 16 4.51 -3.62 -2.04
N GLY A 17 3.25 -3.44 -1.63
CA GLY A 17 2.18 -4.45 -1.71
C GLY A 17 2.06 -5.21 -3.04
N VAL A 18 1.43 -4.60 -4.05
CA VAL A 18 1.23 -5.21 -5.39
C VAL A 18 2.26 -4.62 -6.36
N THR A 19 2.77 -5.45 -7.27
CA THR A 19 3.66 -4.99 -8.34
C THR A 19 2.95 -3.92 -9.17
N PRO A 20 3.51 -2.71 -9.31
CA PRO A 20 2.82 -1.61 -9.99
C PRO A 20 2.91 -1.73 -11.52
N LEU A 21 1.96 -1.10 -12.23
CA LEU A 21 1.87 -1.10 -13.69
C LEU A 21 3.11 -0.53 -14.40
N PHE A 22 3.81 0.43 -13.78
CA PHE A 22 5.05 1.00 -14.34
C PHE A 22 6.25 0.07 -14.33
N ALA A 23 6.17 -1.06 -13.63
CA ALA A 23 7.23 -2.05 -13.63
C ALA A 23 7.31 -2.88 -14.94
N PHE A 24 6.28 -2.78 -15.80
CA PHE A 24 6.18 -3.51 -17.07
C PHE A 24 6.65 -2.66 -18.25
N GLU A 25 7.28 -3.30 -19.22
CA GLU A 25 7.71 -2.65 -20.47
C GLU A 25 6.52 -2.43 -21.41
N ASP A 26 6.64 -1.43 -22.29
CA ASP A 26 5.53 -1.07 -23.20
C ASP A 26 5.20 -2.21 -24.19
N ASP A 27 6.22 -2.99 -24.57
CA ASP A 27 6.07 -4.19 -25.40
C ASP A 27 5.26 -5.30 -24.71
N GLU A 28 5.38 -5.42 -23.38
CA GLU A 28 4.62 -6.42 -22.60
C GLU A 28 3.14 -6.05 -22.51
N LEU A 29 2.84 -4.75 -22.41
CA LEU A 29 1.47 -4.22 -22.44
C LEU A 29 0.82 -4.47 -23.80
N ALA A 30 1.54 -4.22 -24.90
CA ALA A 30 1.06 -4.52 -26.25
C ALA A 30 0.86 -6.03 -26.46
N ALA A 31 1.79 -6.87 -26.02
CA ALA A 31 1.68 -8.32 -26.14
C ALA A 31 0.51 -8.90 -25.30
N ALA A 32 0.24 -8.32 -24.12
CA ALA A 32 -0.91 -8.71 -23.30
C ALA A 32 -2.24 -8.36 -23.99
N PHE A 33 -2.31 -7.21 -24.66
CA PHE A 33 -3.48 -6.80 -25.44
C PHE A 33 -3.77 -7.81 -26.56
N ASP A 34 -2.77 -8.09 -27.40
CA ASP A 34 -2.93 -8.98 -28.56
C ASP A 34 -3.38 -10.40 -28.17
N ARG A 35 -2.89 -10.89 -27.02
CA ARG A 35 -3.26 -12.20 -26.47
C ARG A 35 -4.73 -12.27 -26.04
N VAL A 36 -5.26 -11.21 -25.43
CA VAL A 36 -6.63 -11.17 -24.94
C VAL A 36 -7.62 -10.95 -26.08
N THR A 37 -7.30 -10.03 -26.98
CA THR A 37 -8.17 -9.72 -28.12
C THR A 37 -8.07 -10.76 -29.23
N LYS A 38 -7.10 -11.69 -29.16
CA LYS A 38 -6.78 -12.70 -30.18
C LYS A 38 -6.56 -12.05 -31.57
N GLY A 39 -5.90 -10.88 -31.58
CA GLY A 39 -5.66 -10.10 -32.78
C GLY A 39 -6.83 -9.22 -33.25
N LYS A 40 -7.86 -9.02 -32.42
CA LYS A 40 -8.86 -7.97 -32.68
C LYS A 40 -8.30 -6.60 -32.28
N ALA A 41 -8.65 -5.58 -33.04
CA ALA A 41 -8.20 -4.21 -32.82
C ALA A 41 -8.97 -3.49 -31.70
N GLU A 42 -9.80 -4.16 -30.91
CA GLU A 42 -10.65 -3.55 -29.88
C GLU A 42 -10.71 -4.42 -28.61
N ILE A 43 -10.78 -3.77 -27.45
CA ILE A 43 -10.95 -4.39 -26.13
C ILE A 43 -12.22 -3.86 -25.46
N ALA A 44 -13.03 -4.75 -24.88
CA ALA A 44 -14.18 -4.36 -24.07
C ALA A 44 -13.78 -4.22 -22.60
N THR A 45 -14.51 -3.40 -21.83
CA THR A 45 -14.29 -3.31 -20.37
C THR A 45 -14.44 -4.63 -19.62
N ALA A 46 -15.23 -5.57 -20.15
CA ALA A 46 -15.34 -6.92 -19.61
C ALA A 46 -14.03 -7.72 -19.70
N ASP A 47 -13.17 -7.38 -20.66
CA ASP A 47 -11.92 -8.10 -20.95
C ASP A 47 -10.73 -7.53 -20.15
N PHE A 48 -10.91 -6.47 -19.36
CA PHE A 48 -9.85 -5.89 -18.52
C PHE A 48 -9.31 -6.88 -17.50
N ASP A 49 -10.17 -7.73 -16.93
CA ASP A 49 -9.75 -8.75 -15.98
C ASP A 49 -8.83 -9.77 -16.67
N ALA A 50 -9.16 -10.16 -17.91
CA ALA A 50 -8.33 -11.05 -18.71
C ALA A 50 -7.01 -10.38 -19.15
N TYR A 51 -7.03 -9.08 -19.44
CA TYR A 51 -5.85 -8.29 -19.75
C TYR A 51 -4.87 -8.25 -18.59
N VAL A 52 -5.34 -7.87 -17.40
CA VAL A 52 -4.52 -7.85 -16.19
C VAL A 52 -4.07 -9.27 -15.84
N ALA A 53 -4.92 -10.29 -16.00
CA ALA A 53 -4.52 -11.67 -15.76
C ALA A 53 -3.37 -12.12 -16.68
N THR A 54 -3.40 -11.71 -17.94
CA THR A 54 -2.37 -12.04 -18.93
C THR A 54 -1.07 -11.28 -18.68
N LEU A 55 -1.18 -10.00 -18.31
CA LEU A 55 -0.04 -9.14 -17.99
C LEU A 55 0.72 -9.62 -16.74
N TYR A 56 -0.01 -10.03 -15.69
CA TYR A 56 0.59 -10.53 -14.46
C TYR A 56 0.91 -12.02 -14.49
N HIS A 57 0.70 -12.71 -15.62
CA HIS A 57 0.92 -14.15 -15.77
C HIS A 57 0.17 -15.00 -14.71
N CYS A 58 -1.10 -14.66 -14.47
CA CYS A 58 -1.93 -15.38 -13.51
C CYS A 58 -2.17 -16.84 -13.97
N PRO A 59 -2.10 -17.83 -13.06
CA PRO A 59 -2.48 -19.21 -13.37
C PRO A 59 -3.97 -19.31 -13.73
N GLN A 60 -4.33 -20.31 -14.55
CA GLN A 60 -5.70 -20.49 -15.03
C GLN A 60 -6.70 -20.63 -13.88
N GLY A 61 -7.79 -19.86 -13.95
CA GLY A 61 -8.88 -19.91 -12.97
C GLY A 61 -8.67 -19.04 -11.72
N VAL A 62 -7.54 -18.35 -11.60
CA VAL A 62 -7.27 -17.47 -10.45
C VAL A 62 -7.50 -16.00 -10.82
N PRO A 63 -8.25 -15.24 -10.01
CA PRO A 63 -8.55 -13.85 -10.33
C PRO A 63 -7.31 -12.95 -10.27
N PRO A 64 -7.22 -11.94 -11.15
CA PRO A 64 -6.15 -10.96 -11.15
C PRO A 64 -6.17 -10.06 -9.89
N PRO A 65 -5.06 -9.35 -9.60
CA PRO A 65 -5.01 -8.36 -8.53
C PRO A 65 -6.11 -7.30 -8.68
N LYS A 66 -7.07 -7.29 -7.73
CA LYS A 66 -8.25 -6.41 -7.77
C LYS A 66 -7.89 -4.93 -7.78
N GLU A 67 -6.87 -4.55 -7.02
CA GLU A 67 -6.41 -3.15 -6.94
C GLU A 67 -6.01 -2.59 -8.30
N ILE A 68 -5.31 -3.40 -9.12
CA ILE A 68 -4.87 -3.00 -10.45
C ILE A 68 -6.04 -3.01 -11.44
N VAL A 69 -6.93 -3.99 -11.35
CA VAL A 69 -8.16 -4.03 -12.16
C VAL A 69 -9.03 -2.81 -11.90
N ASP A 70 -9.22 -2.44 -10.63
CA ASP A 70 -10.01 -1.29 -10.24
C ASP A 70 -9.36 0.02 -10.71
N GLN A 71 -8.01 0.11 -10.67
CA GLN A 71 -7.28 1.24 -11.26
C GLN A 71 -7.49 1.36 -12.77
N VAL A 72 -7.38 0.25 -13.52
CA VAL A 72 -7.61 0.24 -14.97
C VAL A 72 -9.07 0.60 -15.28
N ARG A 73 -10.04 0.04 -14.56
CA ARG A 73 -11.47 0.35 -14.71
C ARG A 73 -11.82 1.80 -14.36
N ALA A 74 -11.15 2.39 -13.38
CA ALA A 74 -11.35 3.79 -13.01
C ALA A 74 -10.73 4.75 -14.03
N TRP A 75 -9.64 4.34 -14.68
CA TRP A 75 -8.94 5.14 -15.67
C TRP A 75 -9.67 5.20 -17.02
N PHE A 76 -10.20 4.07 -17.47
CA PHE A 76 -10.88 3.97 -18.77
C PHE A 76 -12.39 4.14 -18.65
N PRO A 77 -13.05 4.85 -19.59
CA PRO A 77 -14.50 4.95 -19.63
C PRO A 77 -15.14 3.58 -19.94
N PRO A 78 -16.40 3.36 -19.53
CA PRO A 78 -17.14 2.16 -19.92
C PRO A 78 -17.39 2.14 -21.43
N GLY A 79 -16.97 1.07 -22.11
CA GLY A 79 -17.17 0.91 -23.55
C GLY A 79 -16.21 -0.09 -24.20
N THR A 80 -16.19 -0.09 -25.53
CA THR A 80 -15.17 -0.75 -26.36
C THR A 80 -14.13 0.29 -26.79
N LEU A 81 -12.86 -0.05 -26.61
CA LEU A 81 -11.74 0.83 -26.92
C LEU A 81 -10.88 0.18 -28.01
N PRO A 82 -10.57 0.87 -29.12
CA PRO A 82 -9.63 0.38 -30.11
C PRO A 82 -8.19 0.39 -29.57
N GLN A 83 -7.35 -0.44 -30.16
CA GLN A 83 -5.97 -0.73 -29.73
C GLN A 83 -5.11 0.53 -29.59
N GLU A 84 -5.16 1.42 -30.58
CA GLU A 84 -4.42 2.69 -30.52
C GLU A 84 -4.91 3.57 -29.36
N GLN A 85 -6.21 3.60 -29.11
CA GLN A 85 -6.76 4.38 -27.99
C GLN A 85 -6.37 3.78 -26.64
N PHE A 86 -6.34 2.46 -26.53
CA PHE A 86 -5.95 1.78 -25.31
C PHE A 86 -4.44 1.88 -25.01
N LEU A 87 -3.57 1.74 -26.02
CA LEU A 87 -2.12 1.73 -25.83
C LEU A 87 -1.52 3.14 -25.74
N THR A 88 -1.73 4.00 -26.76
CA THR A 88 -1.05 5.31 -26.87
C THR A 88 -1.87 6.47 -26.32
N GLY A 89 -3.17 6.29 -26.07
CA GLY A 89 -4.00 7.28 -25.39
C GLY A 89 -4.35 8.51 -26.23
N MET A 90 -4.53 8.36 -27.54
CA MET A 90 -5.03 9.45 -28.42
C MET A 90 -6.54 9.71 -28.28
N TRP A 91 -7.05 9.72 -27.05
CA TRP A 91 -8.45 10.02 -26.78
C TRP A 91 -8.61 11.41 -26.17
N TRP A 92 -9.04 12.38 -26.98
CA TRP A 92 -9.36 13.73 -26.53
C TRP A 92 -10.75 13.77 -25.92
N TRP A 93 -10.88 13.36 -24.65
CA TRP A 93 -12.15 13.50 -23.96
C TRP A 93 -12.31 14.89 -23.35
N LYS A 94 -13.27 15.67 -23.85
CA LYS A 94 -13.64 16.98 -23.31
C LYS A 94 -14.47 16.81 -22.03
N PHE A 95 -13.82 16.74 -20.87
CA PHE A 95 -14.44 17.19 -19.62
C PHE A 95 -14.08 18.66 -19.40
N GLY A 96 -15.00 19.58 -19.70
CA GLY A 96 -14.86 20.99 -19.34
C GLY A 96 -13.69 21.76 -19.99
N GLY A 97 -13.17 21.30 -21.14
CA GLY A 97 -12.11 22.01 -21.89
C GLY A 97 -10.68 21.58 -21.58
N LEU A 98 -10.46 20.61 -20.69
CA LEU A 98 -9.15 20.01 -20.49
C LEU A 98 -8.93 18.84 -21.47
N MET A 99 -7.77 18.79 -22.13
CA MET A 99 -7.32 17.60 -22.84
C MET A 99 -6.62 16.67 -21.87
N LEU A 100 -7.11 15.45 -21.73
CA LEU A 100 -6.49 14.40 -20.91
C LEU A 100 -6.10 13.23 -21.82
N ASN A 101 -4.87 12.74 -21.67
CA ASN A 101 -4.37 11.56 -22.37
C ASN A 101 -4.82 10.32 -21.59
N VAL A 102 -5.66 9.47 -22.21
CA VAL A 102 -6.32 8.33 -21.55
C VAL A 102 -5.86 7.02 -22.19
N GLY A 103 -4.56 6.72 -22.08
CA GLY A 103 -3.96 5.45 -22.52
C GLY A 103 -3.33 4.67 -21.37
N ILE A 104 -3.00 3.40 -21.59
CA ILE A 104 -2.31 2.55 -20.60
C ILE A 104 -0.91 3.10 -20.29
N VAL A 105 -0.24 3.72 -21.27
CA VAL A 105 1.06 4.38 -21.08
C VAL A 105 0.90 5.66 -20.24
N ALA A 106 -0.21 6.39 -20.40
CA ALA A 106 -0.51 7.53 -19.53
C ALA A 106 -0.85 7.08 -18.10
N LEU A 107 -1.59 5.98 -17.96
CA LEU A 107 -1.83 5.34 -16.66
C LEU A 107 -0.52 4.88 -16.00
N LYS A 108 0.41 4.35 -16.81
CA LYS A 108 1.76 3.95 -16.38
C LYS A 108 2.53 5.13 -15.78
N GLN A 109 2.58 6.25 -16.49
CA GLN A 109 3.22 7.49 -16.04
C GLN A 109 2.54 8.04 -14.78
N HIS A 110 1.21 8.08 -14.75
CA HIS A 110 0.46 8.54 -13.58
C HIS A 110 0.68 7.64 -12.35
N ALA A 111 0.82 6.32 -12.56
CA ALA A 111 1.14 5.37 -11.50
C ALA A 111 2.57 5.56 -10.99
N GLU A 112 3.53 5.88 -11.87
CA GLU A 112 4.91 6.20 -11.51
C GLU A 112 4.99 7.51 -10.70
N GLU A 113 4.32 8.56 -11.15
CA GLU A 113 4.23 9.84 -10.43
C GLU A 113 3.56 9.67 -9.06
N SER A 114 2.49 8.87 -8.99
CA SER A 114 1.82 8.54 -7.74
C SER A 114 2.70 7.73 -6.80
N ALA A 115 3.50 6.80 -7.32
CA ALA A 115 4.48 6.05 -6.54
C ALA A 115 5.62 6.95 -6.03
N GLN A 116 6.08 7.89 -6.86
CA GLN A 116 7.04 8.92 -6.45
C GLN A 116 6.47 9.77 -5.30
N ASN A 117 5.20 10.16 -5.38
CA ASN A 117 4.52 10.87 -4.29
C ASN A 117 4.31 9.98 -3.04
N GLN A 118 4.16 8.66 -3.21
CA GLN A 118 4.14 7.71 -2.10
C GLN A 118 5.52 7.52 -1.43
N THR A 119 6.63 7.88 -2.08
CA THR A 119 7.94 7.87 -1.41
C THR A 119 8.00 8.83 -0.22
N ASP A 120 7.14 9.85 -0.15
CA ASP A 120 6.97 10.69 1.06
C ASP A 120 6.36 9.89 2.23
N THR A 121 5.56 8.86 1.94
CA THR A 121 5.05 7.93 2.96
C THR A 121 6.13 6.92 3.36
N TRP A 122 6.94 6.45 2.40
CA TRP A 122 8.12 5.64 2.68
C TRP A 122 9.17 6.39 3.53
N ALA A 123 9.30 7.71 3.33
CA ALA A 123 10.13 8.57 4.16
C ALA A 123 9.67 8.56 5.64
N LYS A 124 8.38 8.31 5.92
CA LYS A 124 7.89 8.08 7.30
C LYS A 124 8.40 6.75 7.88
N GLY A 125 8.51 5.72 7.04
CA GLY A 125 9.11 4.43 7.40
C GLY A 125 10.60 4.55 7.73
N CYS A 126 11.34 5.33 6.92
CA CYS A 126 12.78 5.52 6.98
C CYS A 126 13.17 6.86 7.62
N GLU A 127 13.01 7.00 8.95
CA GLU A 127 13.35 8.24 9.69
C GLU A 127 14.85 8.55 9.73
N TYR A 128 15.71 7.54 9.55
CA TYR A 128 17.16 7.70 9.60
C TYR A 128 17.78 7.40 8.24
N LYS A 129 18.54 8.35 7.70
CA LYS A 129 19.29 8.19 6.45
C LYS A 129 20.63 7.49 6.64
N SER A 130 21.14 7.43 7.89
CA SER A 130 22.42 6.79 8.21
C SER A 130 22.28 5.76 9.35
N GLY A 131 23.02 4.66 9.22
CA GLY A 131 23.06 3.62 10.26
C GLY A 131 23.79 4.07 11.54
N LEU A 132 24.67 5.07 11.46
CA LEU A 132 25.36 5.63 12.62
C LEU A 132 24.41 6.46 13.48
N ASP A 133 23.55 7.27 12.85
CA ASP A 133 22.55 8.07 13.57
C ASP A 133 21.52 7.17 14.27
N LEU A 134 21.08 6.10 13.61
CA LEU A 134 20.20 5.10 14.21
C LEU A 134 20.84 4.46 15.46
N ARG A 135 22.12 4.11 15.40
CA ARG A 135 22.84 3.53 16.56
C ARG A 135 22.99 4.56 17.68
N ALA A 136 23.34 5.80 17.36
CA ALA A 136 23.47 6.87 18.34
C ALA A 136 22.14 7.16 19.06
N ALA A 137 21.03 7.19 18.32
CA ALA A 137 19.69 7.35 18.89
C ALA A 137 19.30 6.16 19.79
N LYS A 138 19.62 4.93 19.39
CA LYS A 138 19.39 3.73 20.20
C LYS A 138 20.14 3.77 21.54
N VAL A 139 21.41 4.19 21.54
CA VAL A 139 22.21 4.34 22.77
C VAL A 139 21.62 5.42 23.69
N LYS A 140 21.05 6.47 23.13
CA LYS A 140 20.38 7.55 23.89
C LYS A 140 18.95 7.20 24.30
N HIS A 141 18.46 6.01 23.99
CA HIS A 141 17.06 5.60 24.18
C HIS A 141 16.05 6.57 23.54
N THR A 142 16.45 7.27 22.49
CA THR A 142 15.57 8.17 21.75
C THR A 142 14.64 7.32 20.89
N ARG A 143 13.33 7.50 21.08
CA ARG A 143 12.30 6.82 20.29
C ARG A 143 12.15 7.48 18.92
N MET A 144 11.67 6.69 17.96
CA MET A 144 11.23 7.18 16.66
C MET A 144 10.08 8.18 16.82
N SER A 145 9.99 9.16 15.92
CA SER A 145 8.97 10.22 15.99
C SER A 145 7.58 9.70 15.64
N HIS A 146 7.48 8.80 14.66
CA HIS A 146 6.20 8.27 14.19
C HIS A 146 5.91 6.87 14.72
N ALA A 147 4.63 6.62 15.01
CA ALA A 147 4.17 5.30 15.42
C ALA A 147 4.13 4.33 14.23
N PRO A 148 4.28 3.01 14.45
CA PRO A 148 4.21 2.03 13.37
C PRO A 148 2.92 2.10 12.54
N THR A 149 1.78 2.41 13.16
CA THR A 149 0.47 2.57 12.51
C THR A 149 0.38 3.79 11.58
N GLU A 150 1.27 4.77 11.75
CA GLU A 150 1.36 5.95 10.88
C GLU A 150 2.30 5.72 9.69
N LYS A 151 3.21 4.74 9.83
CA LYS A 151 4.24 4.40 8.84
C LYS A 151 3.75 3.37 7.84
N TYR A 152 3.02 2.37 8.32
CA TYR A 152 2.62 1.21 7.53
C TYR A 152 1.10 1.02 7.58
N PRO A 153 0.50 0.52 6.47
CA PRO A 153 -0.92 0.20 6.45
C PRO A 153 -1.25 -1.06 7.28
N ALA A 154 -0.28 -1.97 7.41
CA ALA A 154 -0.43 -3.26 8.09
C ALA A 154 0.81 -3.57 8.95
N PRO A 155 0.68 -4.40 10.00
CA PRO A 155 1.82 -4.82 10.81
C PRO A 155 2.76 -5.70 9.99
N LEU A 156 4.07 -5.40 10.05
CA LEU A 156 5.12 -6.14 9.34
C LEU A 156 5.68 -7.31 10.15
N THR A 157 5.47 -7.31 11.46
CA THR A 157 5.98 -8.33 12.39
C THR A 157 4.91 -8.74 13.38
N ASP A 158 4.99 -9.96 13.90
CA ASP A 158 4.03 -10.49 14.87
C ASP A 158 3.91 -9.60 16.11
N SER A 159 5.02 -9.03 16.59
CA SER A 159 5.00 -8.12 17.75
C SER A 159 4.24 -6.83 17.49
N GLN A 160 4.18 -6.36 16.23
CA GLN A 160 3.39 -5.20 15.84
C GLN A 160 1.89 -5.50 15.79
N THR A 161 1.48 -6.76 15.61
CA THR A 161 0.04 -7.12 15.64
C THR A 161 -0.59 -6.80 17.00
N LEU A 162 0.18 -6.92 18.07
CA LEU A 162 -0.22 -6.56 19.42
C LEU A 162 -0.29 -5.04 19.58
N GLY A 163 -1.50 -4.51 19.70
CA GLY A 163 -1.75 -3.08 19.85
C GLY A 163 -1.84 -2.30 18.53
N TRP A 164 -1.84 -2.98 17.38
CA TRP A 164 -2.11 -2.36 16.08
C TRP A 164 -3.52 -1.75 16.02
N VAL A 165 -4.51 -2.56 16.40
CA VAL A 165 -5.89 -2.11 16.57
C VAL A 165 -6.09 -1.72 18.02
N LYS A 166 -6.26 -0.42 18.28
CA LYS A 166 -6.63 0.06 19.61
C LYS A 166 -8.09 -0.34 19.87
N GLY A 167 -8.30 -1.28 20.78
CA GLY A 167 -9.64 -1.63 21.25
C GLY A 167 -10.37 -0.43 21.87
N PRO A 168 -11.70 -0.52 22.05
CA PRO A 168 -12.45 0.54 22.71
C PRO A 168 -11.85 0.82 24.09
N PRO A 169 -11.73 2.10 24.51
CA PRO A 169 -11.19 2.43 25.82
C PRO A 169 -12.07 1.82 26.90
N VAL A 170 -11.56 0.80 27.58
CA VAL A 170 -12.22 0.21 28.74
C VAL A 170 -12.10 1.21 29.89
N LYS A 171 -13.22 1.79 30.30
CA LYS A 171 -13.28 2.64 31.49
C LYS A 171 -13.02 1.77 32.71
N THR A 172 -11.78 1.75 33.15
CA THR A 172 -11.42 1.19 34.46
C THR A 172 -11.78 2.23 35.50
N ILE A 173 -12.50 1.83 36.55
CA ILE A 173 -12.71 2.65 37.74
C ILE A 173 -11.49 2.37 38.63
N PRO A 174 -10.50 3.29 38.70
CA PRO A 174 -9.32 3.03 39.51
C PRO A 174 -9.74 2.99 40.98
N LYS A 175 -9.30 1.96 41.70
CA LYS A 175 -9.40 1.94 43.16
C LYS A 175 -8.53 3.09 43.67
N LYS A 176 -9.14 4.13 44.22
CA LYS A 176 -8.43 5.24 44.86
C LYS A 176 -8.03 4.80 46.26
N SER A 177 -6.81 5.11 46.67
CA SER A 177 -6.40 5.00 48.08
C SER A 177 -7.28 5.94 48.93
N CYS A 178 -8.00 5.41 49.90
CA CYS A 178 -8.71 6.18 50.91
C CYS A 178 -7.76 6.65 52.03
N GLU A 179 -8.21 7.58 52.87
CA GLU A 179 -7.38 8.18 53.92
C GLU A 179 -6.85 7.14 54.91
N GLU A 180 -7.64 6.11 55.21
CA GLU A 180 -7.26 4.99 56.07
C GLU A 180 -6.10 4.20 55.48
N THR A 181 -6.13 3.91 54.17
CA THR A 181 -5.03 3.19 53.50
C THR A 181 -3.76 4.04 53.41
N LYS A 182 -3.90 5.37 53.27
CA LYS A 182 -2.75 6.29 53.30
C LYS A 182 -2.14 6.39 54.70
N PHE A 183 -2.98 6.47 55.73
CA PHE A 183 -2.53 6.50 57.12
C PHE A 183 -1.85 5.20 57.53
N ALA A 184 -2.43 4.05 57.16
CA ALA A 184 -1.80 2.74 57.39
C ALA A 184 -0.45 2.64 56.67
N SER A 185 -0.34 3.10 55.42
CA SER A 185 0.95 3.17 54.70
C SER A 185 1.96 4.06 55.42
N ALA A 186 1.53 5.19 55.96
CA ALA A 186 2.40 6.12 56.69
C ALA A 186 2.88 5.54 58.03
N MET A 187 2.03 4.83 58.77
CA MET A 187 2.42 4.14 60.00
C MET A 187 3.42 3.00 59.75
N ILE A 188 3.22 2.22 58.69
CA ILE A 188 4.16 1.17 58.29
C ILE A 188 5.51 1.79 57.88
N GLN A 189 5.50 2.90 57.14
CA GLN A 189 6.71 3.63 56.75
C GLN A 189 7.44 4.29 57.93
N SER A 190 6.71 4.72 58.98
CA SER A 190 7.31 5.30 60.19
C SER A 190 7.84 4.24 61.17
N GLY A 191 7.78 2.95 60.81
CA GLY A 191 8.28 1.85 61.63
C GLY A 191 7.34 1.44 62.77
N VAL A 192 6.13 1.99 62.82
CA VAL A 192 5.10 1.59 63.78
C VAL A 192 4.36 0.39 63.19
N ASN A 193 4.94 -0.79 63.38
CA ASN A 193 4.35 -2.05 62.97
C ASN A 193 3.56 -2.63 64.15
N TYR A 194 2.23 -2.64 64.06
CA TYR A 194 1.38 -3.35 65.03
C TYR A 194 1.23 -4.82 64.59
N PHE A 195 2.32 -5.56 64.68
CA PHE A 195 2.33 -7.02 64.72
C PHE A 195 3.05 -7.46 65.98
#